data_AF-A0A1G0JE37-F1
#
_entry.id   AF-A0A1G0JE37-F1
#
_cell.length_a   1.000
_cell.length_b   1.000
_cell.length_c   1.000
_cell.angle_alpha   90.00
_cell.angle_beta   90.00
_cell.angle_gamma   90.00
#
_symmetry.space_group_name_H-M   'P 1'
#
loop_
_entity.id
_entity.type
_entity.pdbx_description
1 polymer ?
#
loop_
_entity_poly.entity_id
_entity_poly.type
_entity_poly.pdbx_seq_one_letter_code
_entity_poly.pdbx_strand_id
1 'polypeptide(L)'
;MKFLPLAIISGLFLSSLHVSGAETDWIIPRTEHGHPDLQGLWHNTTQTPIERPVALGEQRAYTEAEVRALEQEARDFEREKAQPLEGDREPPPVGGAIGQEADINFSDVFVNVLRVKGEYRTSMIVDPPNGRFPFREDGRSQDIYGQYRARGLDASDGPEGRTAGDRCLSRGIPPMTVTPYNNNFQIVQNKDYVMIMGEMVHDARIIRLNEEHHPGAHKTWMGDAVGHWEGDTLVVHTKNFRPEISHFRLISTDQLELTERFEIVSEDEIFYSVTVTDPLVYTQPFTEELTLMRRAPGEMMYEYSCHEGNYGLEGILAGARREEWDARQ
;
A
#
# COMPACT_ATOMS: atom_id res chain seq x y z
N MET A 1 -75.60 24.54 -46.11
CA MET A 1 -74.28 25.20 -46.04
C MET A 1 -74.05 25.71 -44.63
N LYS A 2 -73.27 24.99 -43.83
CA LYS A 2 -72.60 25.49 -42.61
C LYS A 2 -71.49 24.49 -42.29
N PHE A 3 -70.27 25.00 -42.36
CA PHE A 3 -69.00 24.29 -42.26
C PHE A 3 -68.73 23.84 -40.81
N LEU A 4 -68.17 22.63 -40.65
CA LEU A 4 -67.55 22.15 -39.42
C LEU A 4 -66.02 22.37 -39.54
N PRO A 5 -65.31 22.92 -38.55
CA PRO A 5 -63.88 23.13 -38.66
C PRO A 5 -63.10 21.87 -38.27
N LEU A 6 -62.12 21.52 -39.11
CA LEU A 6 -61.11 20.49 -38.87
C LEU A 6 -60.10 21.02 -37.85
N ALA A 7 -59.91 20.31 -36.72
CA ALA A 7 -58.82 20.57 -35.79
C ALA A 7 -57.55 19.86 -36.28
N ILE A 8 -56.52 20.65 -36.61
CA ILE A 8 -55.17 20.15 -36.96
C ILE A 8 -54.36 20.08 -35.67
N ILE A 9 -54.08 18.86 -35.20
CA ILE A 9 -53.14 18.61 -34.09
C ILE A 9 -51.72 18.73 -34.66
N SER A 10 -51.02 19.80 -34.30
CA SER A 10 -49.58 19.96 -34.58
C SER A 10 -48.78 19.16 -33.54
N GLY A 11 -48.21 18.03 -33.95
CA GLY A 11 -47.21 17.30 -33.17
C GLY A 11 -45.83 17.94 -33.37
N LEU A 12 -45.30 18.58 -32.34
CA LEU A 12 -43.88 18.95 -32.28
C LEU A 12 -43.04 17.68 -32.06
N PHE A 13 -42.30 17.24 -33.08
CA PHE A 13 -41.17 16.34 -32.92
C PHE A 13 -39.95 17.17 -32.52
N LEU A 14 -39.56 17.09 -31.25
CA LEU A 14 -38.27 17.58 -30.76
C LEU A 14 -37.21 16.49 -30.99
N SER A 15 -36.40 16.70 -32.03
CA SER A 15 -35.25 15.87 -32.35
C SER A 15 -34.04 16.29 -31.50
N SER A 16 -33.64 15.38 -30.61
CA SER A 16 -32.29 15.00 -30.19
C SER A 16 -31.17 16.04 -30.12
N LEU A 17 -30.58 16.19 -28.92
CA LEU A 17 -29.12 16.23 -28.75
C LEU A 17 -28.78 15.40 -27.50
N HIS A 18 -28.49 14.11 -27.70
CA HIS A 18 -27.78 13.33 -26.69
C HIS A 18 -26.30 13.67 -26.86
N VAL A 19 -25.76 14.46 -25.93
CA VAL A 19 -24.31 14.55 -25.73
C VAL A 19 -23.89 13.21 -25.13
N SER A 20 -23.47 12.28 -25.98
CA SER A 20 -22.70 11.14 -25.50
C SER A 20 -21.35 11.72 -25.05
N GLY A 21 -21.01 11.52 -23.77
CA GLY A 21 -19.67 11.81 -23.28
C GLY A 21 -18.66 11.11 -24.16
N ALA A 22 -17.62 11.82 -24.58
CA ALA A 22 -16.52 11.23 -25.31
C ALA A 22 -15.83 10.23 -24.37
N GLU A 23 -16.08 8.95 -24.61
CA GLU A 23 -15.20 7.87 -24.18
C GLU A 23 -13.88 8.14 -24.92
N THR A 24 -12.87 8.61 -24.20
CA THR A 24 -11.57 8.85 -24.82
C THR A 24 -11.03 7.49 -25.28
N ASP A 25 -10.80 7.34 -26.59
CA ASP A 25 -10.10 6.21 -27.24
C ASP A 25 -8.64 6.15 -26.76
N TRP A 26 -8.42 6.03 -25.46
CA TRP A 26 -7.10 5.89 -24.88
C TRP A 26 -6.58 4.50 -25.21
N ILE A 27 -5.44 4.47 -25.90
CA ILE A 27 -4.77 3.25 -26.32
C ILE A 27 -3.68 2.97 -25.31
N ILE A 28 -3.71 1.76 -24.72
CA ILE A 28 -2.68 1.30 -23.79
C ILE A 28 -1.32 1.34 -24.50
N PRO A 29 -0.34 2.10 -23.98
CA PRO A 29 1.01 2.14 -24.56
C PRO A 29 1.65 0.76 -24.48
N ARG A 30 2.43 0.41 -25.52
CA ARG A 30 3.04 -0.91 -25.70
C ARG A 30 4.55 -0.76 -25.80
N THR A 31 5.26 -1.69 -25.19
CA THR A 31 6.70 -1.88 -25.41
C THR A 31 6.99 -2.39 -26.83
N GLU A 32 8.26 -2.39 -27.22
CA GLU A 32 8.76 -3.01 -28.45
C GLU A 32 8.48 -4.52 -28.54
N HIS A 33 8.09 -5.13 -27.43
CA HIS A 33 7.72 -6.54 -27.31
C HIS A 33 6.20 -6.79 -27.35
N GLY A 34 5.38 -5.73 -27.52
CA GLY A 34 3.93 -5.84 -27.64
C GLY A 34 3.17 -5.98 -26.32
N HIS A 35 3.85 -5.93 -25.18
CA HIS A 35 3.23 -5.91 -23.86
C HIS A 35 2.92 -4.48 -23.40
N PRO A 36 1.88 -4.27 -22.57
CA PRO A 36 1.63 -2.98 -21.92
C PRO A 36 2.89 -2.40 -21.28
N ASP A 37 3.11 -1.10 -21.46
CA ASP A 37 4.29 -0.39 -20.96
C ASP A 37 4.04 0.16 -19.55
N LEU A 38 4.51 -0.58 -18.53
CA LEU A 38 4.42 -0.21 -17.12
C LEU A 38 5.58 0.70 -16.69
N GLN A 39 6.52 1.03 -17.59
CA GLN A 39 7.73 1.74 -17.21
C GLN A 39 7.42 3.14 -16.66
N GLY A 40 8.25 3.54 -15.70
CA GLY A 40 8.21 4.89 -15.15
C GLY A 40 8.45 4.94 -13.65
N LEU A 41 8.32 6.16 -13.13
CA LEU A 41 8.29 6.45 -11.71
C LEU A 41 6.85 6.52 -11.24
N TRP A 42 6.55 5.79 -10.19
CA TRP A 42 5.21 5.59 -9.65
C TRP A 42 5.23 5.78 -8.13
N HIS A 43 4.07 6.04 -7.54
CA HIS A 43 3.87 6.00 -6.10
C HIS A 43 2.51 5.39 -5.74
N ASN A 44 2.39 4.87 -4.51
CA ASN A 44 1.16 4.28 -4.00
C ASN A 44 0.61 5.01 -2.76
N THR A 45 0.94 6.30 -2.62
CA THR A 45 0.56 7.09 -1.44
C THR A 45 -0.95 7.22 -1.28
N THR A 46 -1.44 6.89 -0.08
CA THR A 46 -2.83 7.12 0.31
C THR A 46 -2.98 7.21 1.84
N GLN A 47 -3.98 7.95 2.31
CA GLN A 47 -4.42 7.93 3.70
C GLN A 47 -5.55 6.91 3.97
N THR A 48 -6.07 6.24 2.94
CA THR A 48 -7.09 5.21 3.12
C THR A 48 -6.54 4.10 4.01
N PRO A 49 -7.24 3.70 5.08
CA PRO A 49 -6.75 2.67 5.98
C PRO A 49 -6.71 1.31 5.27
N ILE A 50 -5.82 0.43 5.71
CA ILE A 50 -5.77 -0.93 5.18
C ILE A 50 -7.04 -1.72 5.53
N GLU A 51 -7.48 -1.63 6.77
CA GLU A 51 -8.72 -2.23 7.26
C GLU A 51 -9.86 -1.21 7.27
N ARG A 52 -11.06 -1.67 6.90
CA ARG A 52 -12.24 -0.83 6.97
C ARG A 52 -12.61 -0.51 8.41
N PRO A 53 -12.94 0.75 8.73
CA PRO A 53 -13.53 1.11 10.00
C PRO A 53 -14.74 0.23 10.33
N VAL A 54 -14.79 -0.30 11.56
CA VAL A 54 -15.87 -1.19 12.01
C VAL A 54 -17.25 -0.57 11.83
N ALA A 55 -17.37 0.74 12.02
CA ALA A 55 -18.62 1.49 11.87
C ALA A 55 -19.19 1.46 10.43
N LEU A 56 -18.35 1.20 9.43
CA LEU A 56 -18.76 1.18 8.01
C LEU A 56 -19.21 -0.22 7.55
N GLY A 57 -18.99 -1.28 8.35
CA GLY A 57 -19.41 -2.65 8.01
C GLY A 57 -18.89 -3.11 6.64
N GLU A 58 -19.80 -3.36 5.70
CA GLU A 58 -19.46 -3.79 4.33
C GLU A 58 -19.47 -2.65 3.30
N GLN A 59 -19.58 -1.39 3.74
CA GLN A 59 -19.57 -0.24 2.84
C GLN A 59 -18.20 -0.11 2.14
N ARG A 60 -18.13 -0.57 0.90
CA ARG A 60 -16.90 -0.62 0.08
C ARG A 60 -16.38 0.77 -0.32
N ALA A 61 -17.28 1.73 -0.54
CA ALA A 61 -16.93 3.02 -1.10
C ALA A 61 -17.56 4.21 -0.37
N TYR A 62 -16.82 5.31 -0.33
CA TYR A 62 -17.33 6.62 0.04
C TYR A 62 -17.96 7.31 -1.17
N THR A 63 -18.97 8.14 -0.90
CA THR A 63 -19.47 9.14 -1.84
C THR A 63 -18.46 10.28 -1.98
N GLU A 64 -18.53 11.02 -3.08
CA GLU A 64 -17.64 12.19 -3.24
C GLU A 64 -17.83 13.25 -2.16
N ALA A 65 -19.03 13.38 -1.61
CA ALA A 65 -19.31 14.34 -0.53
C ALA A 65 -18.59 13.94 0.76
N GLU A 66 -18.60 12.65 1.11
CA GLU A 66 -17.86 12.12 2.25
C GLU A 66 -16.35 12.26 2.06
N VAL A 67 -15.84 11.96 0.86
CA VAL A 67 -14.42 12.13 0.54
C VAL A 67 -14.00 13.59 0.70
N ARG A 68 -14.77 14.54 0.16
CA ARG A 68 -14.47 15.98 0.33
C ARG A 68 -14.45 16.38 1.81
N ALA A 69 -15.34 15.81 2.63
CA ALA A 69 -15.36 16.08 4.07
C ALA A 69 -14.14 15.48 4.79
N LEU A 70 -13.80 14.22 4.51
CA LEU A 70 -12.64 13.53 5.09
C LEU A 70 -11.33 14.24 4.73
N GLU A 71 -11.16 14.59 3.46
CA GLU A 71 -9.98 15.32 3.03
C GLU A 71 -9.93 16.74 3.61
N GLN A 72 -11.07 17.39 3.82
CA GLN A 72 -11.10 18.68 4.49
C GLN A 72 -10.67 18.54 5.96
N GLU A 73 -11.19 17.54 6.68
CA GLU A 73 -10.81 17.24 8.06
C GLU A 73 -9.31 16.94 8.18
N ALA A 74 -8.76 16.09 7.30
CA ALA A 74 -7.33 15.80 7.27
C ALA A 74 -6.49 17.05 6.97
N ARG A 75 -6.92 17.90 6.03
CA ARG A 75 -6.27 19.20 5.77
C ARG A 75 -6.36 20.14 6.97
N ASP A 76 -7.43 20.10 7.74
CA ASP A 76 -7.62 20.93 8.94
C ASP A 76 -6.69 20.46 10.05
N PHE A 77 -6.61 19.15 10.27
CA PHE A 77 -5.69 18.51 11.21
C PHE A 77 -4.22 18.86 10.93
N GLU A 78 -3.78 18.74 9.67
CA GLU A 78 -2.40 19.11 9.31
C GLU A 78 -2.12 20.61 9.52
N ARG A 79 -3.10 21.49 9.27
CA ARG A 79 -2.96 22.93 9.56
C ARG A 79 -2.87 23.23 11.06
N GLU A 80 -3.57 22.48 11.89
CA GLU A 80 -3.49 22.59 13.35
C GLU A 80 -2.13 22.12 13.87
N LYS A 81 -1.67 20.96 13.39
CA LYS A 81 -0.36 20.40 13.74
C LYS A 81 0.81 21.29 13.31
N ALA A 82 0.66 22.02 12.21
CA ALA A 82 1.66 22.97 11.72
C ALA A 82 1.71 24.30 12.53
N GLN A 83 0.83 24.50 13.50
CA GLN A 83 0.88 25.70 14.34
C GLN A 83 2.13 25.69 15.26
N PRO A 84 2.68 26.87 15.59
CA PRO A 84 3.78 26.96 16.55
C PRO A 84 3.38 26.33 17.89
N LEU A 85 4.25 25.48 18.43
CA LEU A 85 4.11 24.96 19.79
C LEU A 85 4.43 26.07 20.81
N GLU A 86 3.70 26.09 21.92
CA GLU A 86 4.04 26.96 23.05
C GLU A 86 5.35 26.47 23.70
N GLY A 87 6.28 27.40 23.94
CA GLY A 87 7.64 27.08 24.39
C GLY A 87 7.75 26.69 25.87
N ASP A 88 6.65 26.75 26.61
CA ASP A 88 6.52 26.44 28.05
C ASP A 88 5.87 25.08 28.32
N ARG A 89 5.84 24.19 27.30
CA ARG A 89 5.46 22.78 27.48
C ARG A 89 6.33 22.12 28.56
N GLU A 90 5.68 21.63 29.61
CA GLU A 90 6.31 20.73 30.58
C GLU A 90 6.78 19.43 29.89
N PRO A 91 7.89 18.83 30.36
CA PRO A 91 8.31 17.54 29.85
C PRO A 91 7.20 16.49 30.08
N PRO A 92 7.11 15.45 29.22
CA PRO A 92 6.22 14.33 29.46
C PRO A 92 6.43 13.76 30.87
N PRO A 93 5.36 13.30 31.55
CA PRO A 93 5.50 12.67 32.86
C PRO A 93 6.45 11.47 32.79
N VAL A 94 7.13 11.16 33.89
CA VAL A 94 7.99 9.97 33.98
C VAL A 94 7.16 8.72 33.65
N GLY A 95 7.64 7.91 32.71
CA GLY A 95 6.90 6.75 32.18
C GLY A 95 5.84 7.09 31.13
N GLY A 96 5.69 8.37 30.76
CA GLY A 96 4.88 8.80 29.64
C GLY A 96 5.49 8.37 28.31
N ALA A 97 4.63 8.08 27.33
CA ALA A 97 5.07 7.80 25.98
C ALA A 97 5.64 9.08 25.35
N ILE A 98 6.88 9.01 24.86
CA ILE A 98 7.42 10.00 23.92
C ILE A 98 7.04 9.47 22.54
N GLY A 99 6.08 10.12 21.88
CA GLY A 99 5.70 9.76 20.53
C GLY A 99 6.67 10.32 19.50
N GLN A 100 6.39 9.98 18.25
CA GLN A 100 7.16 10.45 17.09
C GLN A 100 6.58 11.76 16.54
N GLU A 101 5.92 12.58 17.36
CA GLU A 101 5.16 13.76 16.88
C GLU A 101 6.05 14.78 16.16
N ALA A 102 7.33 14.88 16.56
CA ALA A 102 8.33 15.70 15.88
C ALA A 102 8.80 15.06 14.56
N ASP A 103 8.91 13.74 14.51
CA ASP A 103 9.43 12.98 13.35
C ASP A 103 8.41 12.83 12.22
N ILE A 104 7.12 12.95 12.52
CA ILE A 104 6.04 13.01 11.51
C ILE A 104 5.82 14.43 10.97
N ASN A 105 6.64 15.40 11.36
CA ASN A 105 6.47 16.81 11.02
C ASN A 105 7.42 17.29 9.91
N PHE A 106 8.11 16.36 9.24
CA PHE A 106 8.98 16.65 8.11
C PHE A 106 8.19 16.56 6.79
N SER A 107 7.56 17.67 6.39
CA SER A 107 6.95 17.95 5.05
C SER A 107 5.58 17.33 4.68
N ASP A 108 5.01 17.85 3.58
CA ASP A 108 3.61 17.73 3.11
C ASP A 108 3.04 16.30 3.22
N VAL A 109 2.14 16.09 4.19
CA VAL A 109 1.37 14.87 4.28
C VAL A 109 0.34 14.87 3.15
N PHE A 110 0.42 13.88 2.26
CA PHE A 110 -0.57 13.71 1.20
C PHE A 110 -1.95 13.49 1.81
N VAL A 111 -2.92 14.32 1.44
CA VAL A 111 -4.32 14.18 1.85
C VAL A 111 -5.13 13.66 0.68
N ASN A 112 -5.31 12.35 0.63
CA ASN A 112 -6.13 11.70 -0.40
C ASN A 112 -6.82 10.45 0.13
N VAL A 113 -8.05 10.25 -0.34
CA VAL A 113 -8.74 8.96 -0.26
C VAL A 113 -8.38 8.16 -1.51
N LEU A 114 -7.97 6.91 -1.33
CA LEU A 114 -7.65 5.97 -2.40
C LEU A 114 -8.83 5.85 -3.36
N ARG A 115 -8.60 6.19 -4.63
CA ARG A 115 -9.57 6.02 -5.72
C ARG A 115 -9.11 4.88 -6.62
N VAL A 116 -9.94 3.84 -6.76
CA VAL A 116 -9.66 2.65 -7.57
C VAL A 116 -10.77 2.48 -8.60
N LYS A 117 -10.41 2.49 -9.89
CA LYS A 117 -11.36 2.36 -11.02
C LYS A 117 -12.59 3.26 -10.87
N GLY A 118 -12.37 4.51 -10.44
CA GLY A 118 -13.41 5.51 -10.25
C GLY A 118 -14.10 5.51 -8.88
N GLU A 119 -13.93 4.49 -8.05
CA GLU A 119 -14.56 4.36 -6.72
C GLU A 119 -13.60 4.77 -5.60
N TYR A 120 -14.08 5.58 -4.65
CA TYR A 120 -13.29 5.96 -3.47
C TYR A 120 -13.40 4.89 -2.38
N ARG A 121 -12.31 4.18 -2.13
CA ARG A 121 -12.26 3.03 -1.23
C ARG A 121 -12.30 3.47 0.24
N THR A 122 -13.11 2.77 1.03
CA THR A 122 -13.14 2.90 2.50
C THR A 122 -12.01 2.13 3.19
N SER A 123 -11.38 1.20 2.47
CA SER A 123 -10.26 0.37 2.91
C SER A 123 -9.44 -0.14 1.72
N MET A 124 -8.16 -0.47 1.92
CA MET A 124 -7.37 -1.16 0.90
C MET A 124 -7.83 -2.62 0.72
N ILE A 125 -8.14 -3.33 1.81
CA ILE A 125 -8.71 -4.68 1.74
C ILE A 125 -10.14 -4.58 1.20
N VAL A 126 -10.42 -5.32 0.14
CA VAL A 126 -11.75 -5.37 -0.51
C VAL A 126 -12.41 -6.75 -0.41
N ASP A 127 -11.63 -7.78 -0.16
CA ASP A 127 -12.08 -9.14 0.10
C ASP A 127 -11.30 -9.66 1.31
N PRO A 128 -11.94 -10.10 2.42
CA PRO A 128 -13.38 -10.29 2.62
C PRO A 128 -14.23 -9.00 2.51
N PRO A 129 -15.56 -9.11 2.26
CA PRO A 129 -16.44 -7.96 2.05
C PRO A 129 -16.50 -6.96 3.20
N ASN A 130 -16.09 -7.32 4.42
CA ASN A 130 -15.97 -6.40 5.55
C ASN A 130 -14.70 -5.54 5.47
N GLY A 131 -13.81 -5.78 4.51
CA GLY A 131 -12.59 -5.01 4.28
C GLY A 131 -11.57 -5.12 5.40
N ARG A 132 -11.54 -6.24 6.13
CA ARG A 132 -10.66 -6.44 7.29
C ARG A 132 -9.86 -7.73 7.14
N PHE A 133 -8.75 -7.83 7.85
CA PHE A 133 -7.94 -9.03 7.81
C PHE A 133 -8.71 -10.24 8.36
N PRO A 134 -8.74 -11.38 7.63
CA PRO A 134 -9.35 -12.61 8.12
C PRO A 134 -8.35 -13.37 9.01
N PHE A 135 -7.87 -12.76 10.10
CA PHE A 135 -6.92 -13.43 11.00
C PHE A 135 -7.52 -14.69 11.63
N ARG A 136 -6.71 -15.73 11.76
CA ARG A 136 -6.98 -16.84 12.68
C ARG A 136 -6.88 -16.36 14.12
N GLU A 137 -7.51 -17.09 15.04
CA GLU A 137 -7.47 -16.79 16.48
C GLU A 137 -6.03 -16.64 17.00
N ASP A 138 -5.13 -17.53 16.57
CA ASP A 138 -3.72 -17.53 16.90
C ASP A 138 -2.82 -16.91 15.82
N GLY A 139 -3.38 -16.48 14.70
CA GLY A 139 -2.63 -16.12 13.49
C GLY A 139 -1.61 -15.00 13.70
N ARG A 140 -1.93 -14.02 14.56
CA ARG A 140 -1.01 -12.92 14.91
C ARG A 140 0.25 -13.35 15.67
N SER A 141 0.26 -14.58 16.19
CA SER A 141 1.39 -15.16 16.92
C SER A 141 2.15 -16.22 16.12
N GLN A 142 1.73 -16.50 14.88
CA GLN A 142 2.35 -17.53 14.04
C GLN A 142 3.61 -17.03 13.33
N ASP A 143 3.79 -15.71 13.21
CA ASP A 143 4.98 -15.12 12.61
C ASP A 143 6.25 -15.34 13.44
N ILE A 144 7.41 -15.01 12.86
CA ILE A 144 8.70 -15.23 13.52
C ILE A 144 8.81 -14.50 14.86
N TYR A 145 8.23 -13.30 14.98
CA TYR A 145 8.26 -12.53 16.22
C TYR A 145 7.34 -13.14 17.28
N GLY A 146 6.21 -13.73 16.90
CA GLY A 146 5.37 -14.55 17.76
C GLY A 146 6.11 -15.78 18.29
N GLN A 147 6.91 -16.44 17.44
CA GLN A 147 7.76 -17.55 17.86
C GLN A 147 8.86 -17.11 18.83
N TYR A 148 9.43 -15.92 18.66
CA TYR A 148 10.38 -15.33 19.62
C TYR A 148 9.72 -15.06 20.96
N ARG A 149 8.54 -14.40 20.97
CA ARG A 149 7.76 -14.16 22.19
C ARG A 149 7.41 -15.46 22.91
N ALA A 150 7.05 -16.51 22.18
CA ALA A 150 6.76 -17.83 22.75
C ALA A 150 7.97 -18.50 23.43
N ARG A 151 9.20 -18.11 23.05
CA ARG A 151 10.45 -18.55 23.70
C ARG A 151 10.87 -17.65 24.86
N GLY A 152 10.07 -16.64 25.20
CA GLY A 152 10.37 -15.66 26.23
C GLY A 152 11.36 -14.58 25.78
N LEU A 153 11.50 -14.34 24.48
CA LEU A 153 12.32 -13.26 23.93
C LEU A 153 11.44 -12.03 23.66
N ASP A 154 11.87 -10.88 24.13
CA ASP A 154 11.24 -9.59 23.82
C ASP A 154 11.82 -8.98 22.51
N ALA A 155 11.17 -7.94 21.99
CA ALA A 155 11.58 -7.19 20.80
C ALA A 155 12.95 -6.50 20.95
N SER A 156 13.50 -6.45 22.16
CA SER A 156 14.81 -5.86 22.47
C SER A 156 15.84 -6.89 22.98
N ASP A 157 15.53 -8.19 22.92
CA ASP A 157 16.48 -9.27 23.22
C ASP A 157 17.35 -9.58 22.01
N GLY A 158 18.24 -8.63 21.71
CA GLY A 158 19.09 -8.62 20.53
C GLY A 158 18.45 -7.89 19.34
N PRO A 159 19.23 -7.61 18.30
CA PRO A 159 18.74 -6.89 17.13
C PRO A 159 17.71 -7.69 16.33
N GLU A 160 17.70 -9.03 16.41
CA GLU A 160 16.75 -9.91 15.71
C GLU A 160 15.31 -9.79 16.23
N GLY A 161 15.10 -9.28 17.45
CA GLY A 161 13.76 -8.97 17.96
C GLY A 161 13.08 -7.80 17.24
N ARG A 162 13.87 -6.99 16.51
CA ARG A 162 13.40 -5.85 15.72
C ARG A 162 13.08 -6.23 14.29
N THR A 163 12.16 -5.49 13.68
CA THR A 163 11.67 -5.79 12.34
C THR A 163 12.75 -5.58 11.28
N ALA A 164 12.59 -6.20 10.10
CA ALA A 164 13.48 -5.96 8.96
C ALA A 164 13.58 -4.46 8.60
N GLY A 165 12.48 -3.72 8.77
CA GLY A 165 12.41 -2.28 8.56
C GLY A 165 13.24 -1.48 9.58
N ASP A 166 13.14 -1.80 10.88
CA ASP A 166 13.93 -1.14 11.94
C ASP A 166 15.44 -1.36 11.75
N ARG A 167 15.80 -2.50 11.16
CA ARG A 167 17.17 -2.91 10.89
C ARG A 167 17.68 -2.47 9.51
N CYS A 168 16.87 -1.74 8.74
CA CYS A 168 17.18 -1.28 7.39
C CYS A 168 17.54 -2.41 6.41
N LEU A 169 17.01 -3.62 6.62
CA LEU A 169 17.33 -4.79 5.80
C LEU A 169 16.43 -4.89 4.57
N SER A 170 15.15 -4.53 4.72
CA SER A 170 14.15 -4.47 3.66
C SER A 170 12.91 -3.76 4.20
N ARG A 171 12.16 -3.10 3.32
CA ARG A 171 10.79 -2.61 3.59
C ARG A 171 9.73 -3.51 2.94
N GLY A 172 10.19 -4.60 2.34
CA GLY A 172 9.46 -5.46 1.43
C GLY A 172 8.12 -5.91 1.97
N ILE A 173 7.09 -5.61 1.17
CA ILE A 173 5.99 -6.48 0.75
C ILE A 173 5.30 -5.73 -0.40
N PRO A 174 4.98 -6.39 -1.53
CA PRO A 174 4.42 -5.75 -2.72
C PRO A 174 3.15 -4.89 -2.53
N PRO A 175 2.89 -3.90 -3.43
CA PRO A 175 3.75 -3.52 -4.55
C PRO A 175 5.00 -2.80 -4.03
N MET A 176 4.86 -2.13 -2.89
CA MET A 176 5.79 -1.89 -1.78
C MET A 176 4.94 -1.47 -0.58
N THR A 177 5.43 -1.62 0.66
CA THR A 177 4.68 -1.20 1.85
C THR A 177 4.24 0.26 1.71
N VAL A 178 2.93 0.52 1.79
CA VAL A 178 2.39 1.88 1.83
C VAL A 178 2.81 2.50 3.16
N THR A 179 3.76 3.41 3.10
CA THR A 179 4.22 4.19 4.24
C THR A 179 3.67 5.61 4.18
N PRO A 180 3.76 6.41 5.24
CA PRO A 180 3.34 7.81 5.18
C PRO A 180 4.26 8.70 4.33
N TYR A 181 5.45 8.24 3.95
CA TYR A 181 6.45 8.99 3.18
C TYR A 181 7.29 8.05 2.29
N ASN A 182 8.03 8.60 1.33
CA ASN A 182 8.98 7.87 0.45
C ASN A 182 8.38 6.63 -0.26
N ASN A 183 7.12 6.74 -0.66
CA ASN A 183 6.36 5.68 -1.33
C ASN A 183 6.65 5.55 -2.84
N ASN A 184 7.79 6.06 -3.29
CA ASN A 184 8.14 6.10 -4.70
C ASN A 184 8.80 4.79 -5.12
N PHE A 185 8.53 4.34 -6.33
CA PHE A 185 9.21 3.21 -6.95
C PHE A 185 9.34 3.41 -8.45
N GLN A 186 10.35 2.75 -9.02
CA GLN A 186 10.60 2.72 -10.45
C GLN A 186 10.27 1.34 -10.99
N ILE A 187 9.48 1.32 -12.06
CA ILE A 187 9.28 0.11 -12.86
C ILE A 187 10.15 0.22 -14.10
N VAL A 188 10.95 -0.81 -14.33
CA VAL A 188 11.74 -1.02 -15.55
C VAL A 188 11.38 -2.39 -16.10
N GLN A 189 11.11 -2.52 -17.39
CA GLN A 189 10.75 -3.81 -17.99
C GLN A 189 11.51 -4.05 -19.28
N ASN A 190 11.68 -5.32 -19.61
CA ASN A 190 12.09 -5.78 -20.92
C ASN A 190 11.33 -7.06 -21.27
N LYS A 191 11.71 -7.76 -22.35
CA LYS A 191 11.05 -9.01 -22.76
C LYS A 191 11.05 -10.12 -21.72
N ASP A 192 12.07 -10.18 -20.85
CA ASP A 192 12.33 -11.32 -19.98
C ASP A 192 12.09 -10.98 -18.50
N TYR A 193 12.07 -9.69 -18.12
CA TYR A 193 12.00 -9.25 -16.72
C TYR A 193 11.16 -7.99 -16.54
N VAL A 194 10.52 -7.88 -15.38
CA VAL A 194 10.03 -6.62 -14.80
C VAL A 194 10.75 -6.40 -13.48
N MET A 195 11.41 -5.25 -13.34
CA MET A 195 12.05 -4.83 -12.09
C MET A 195 11.22 -3.72 -11.45
N ILE A 196 10.93 -3.88 -10.17
CA ILE A 196 10.33 -2.84 -9.33
C ILE A 196 11.41 -2.45 -8.30
N MET A 197 11.90 -1.23 -8.39
CA MET A 197 12.90 -0.68 -7.48
C MET A 197 12.25 0.32 -6.54
N GLY A 198 12.33 0.09 -5.24
CA GLY A 198 11.83 1.02 -4.24
C GLY A 198 12.77 2.17 -3.91
N GLU A 199 12.22 3.34 -3.59
CA GLU A 199 13.01 4.42 -3.00
C GLU A 199 13.55 4.01 -1.63
N MET A 200 12.68 3.49 -0.74
CA MET A 200 13.14 3.03 0.56
C MET A 200 13.94 1.73 0.45
N VAL A 201 15.11 1.73 1.10
CA VAL A 201 16.07 0.60 1.20
C VAL A 201 16.63 0.15 -0.16
N HIS A 202 16.26 0.82 -1.26
CA HIS A 202 16.63 0.46 -2.62
C HIS A 202 16.30 -1.00 -2.95
N ASP A 203 15.19 -1.53 -2.40
CA ASP A 203 14.74 -2.89 -2.64
C ASP A 203 14.48 -3.09 -4.14
N ALA A 204 15.34 -3.87 -4.80
CA ALA A 204 15.23 -4.20 -6.22
C ALA A 204 14.56 -5.56 -6.39
N ARG A 205 13.25 -5.56 -6.63
CA ARG A 205 12.48 -6.78 -6.88
C ARG A 205 12.52 -7.13 -8.35
N ILE A 206 13.04 -8.31 -8.67
CA ILE A 206 13.15 -8.82 -10.03
C ILE A 206 12.06 -9.87 -10.25
N ILE A 207 11.15 -9.62 -11.20
CA ILE A 207 10.10 -10.53 -11.63
C ILE A 207 10.54 -11.16 -12.95
N ARG A 208 10.71 -12.49 -12.97
CA ARG A 208 11.09 -13.25 -14.17
C ARG A 208 9.85 -13.58 -14.98
N LEU A 209 9.83 -13.22 -16.27
CA LEU A 209 8.67 -13.43 -17.12
C LEU A 209 8.69 -14.81 -17.79
N ASN A 210 7.56 -15.50 -17.74
CA ASN A 210 7.34 -16.82 -18.35
C ASN A 210 8.33 -17.90 -17.88
N GLU A 211 8.79 -17.79 -16.63
CA GLU A 211 9.67 -18.76 -15.98
C GLU A 211 8.96 -19.48 -14.83
N GLU A 212 9.52 -20.62 -14.44
CA GLU A 212 9.12 -21.30 -13.21
C GLU A 212 9.89 -20.73 -12.00
N HIS A 213 9.32 -20.94 -10.82
CA HIS A 213 10.04 -20.65 -9.58
C HIS A 213 11.35 -21.42 -9.50
N HIS A 214 12.35 -20.80 -8.87
CA HIS A 214 13.63 -21.47 -8.65
C HIS A 214 13.42 -22.76 -7.85
N PRO A 215 14.06 -23.87 -8.24
CA PRO A 215 13.95 -25.11 -7.49
C PRO A 215 14.58 -24.95 -6.10
N GLY A 216 13.96 -25.58 -5.10
CA GLY A 216 14.42 -25.55 -3.70
C GLY A 216 13.66 -24.56 -2.82
N ALA A 217 14.16 -24.37 -1.60
CA ALA A 217 13.53 -23.57 -0.55
C ALA A 217 14.34 -22.31 -0.22
N HIS A 218 15.05 -21.74 -1.20
CA HIS A 218 15.82 -20.52 -0.99
C HIS A 218 14.88 -19.37 -0.63
N LYS A 219 14.96 -18.91 0.62
CA LYS A 219 14.14 -17.80 1.11
C LYS A 219 14.89 -16.48 0.93
N THR A 220 14.25 -15.50 0.30
CA THR A 220 14.81 -14.15 0.06
C THR A 220 13.89 -13.10 0.69
N TRP A 221 14.40 -11.88 0.91
CA TRP A 221 13.61 -10.78 1.50
C TRP A 221 12.37 -10.46 0.67
N MET A 222 12.51 -10.40 -0.66
CA MET A 222 11.43 -10.07 -1.59
C MET A 222 10.75 -11.28 -2.22
N GLY A 223 11.06 -12.49 -1.73
CA GLY A 223 10.60 -13.74 -2.31
C GLY A 223 11.19 -14.03 -3.70
N ASP A 224 10.76 -15.14 -4.28
CA ASP A 224 11.02 -15.53 -5.66
C ASP A 224 9.78 -15.20 -6.49
N ALA A 225 9.88 -14.20 -7.36
CA ALA A 225 8.77 -13.68 -8.16
C ALA A 225 8.88 -14.14 -9.61
N VAL A 226 7.79 -14.71 -10.12
CA VAL A 226 7.61 -15.04 -11.54
C VAL A 226 6.32 -14.41 -12.04
N GLY A 227 6.28 -14.03 -13.31
CA GLY A 227 5.09 -13.42 -13.88
C GLY A 227 4.82 -13.82 -15.31
N HIS A 228 3.59 -13.59 -15.75
CA HIS A 228 3.14 -13.81 -17.11
C HIS A 228 2.07 -12.78 -17.48
N TRP A 229 1.83 -12.61 -18.77
CA TRP A 229 0.79 -11.71 -19.26
C TRP A 229 -0.51 -12.46 -19.54
N GLU A 230 -1.61 -11.98 -18.97
CA GLU A 230 -2.98 -12.40 -19.28
C GLU A 230 -3.67 -11.27 -20.04
N GLY A 231 -3.59 -11.31 -21.38
CA GLY A 231 -3.99 -10.16 -22.20
C GLY A 231 -3.12 -8.95 -21.87
N ASP A 232 -3.74 -7.91 -21.32
CA ASP A 232 -3.08 -6.65 -20.95
C ASP A 232 -2.77 -6.53 -19.45
N THR A 233 -2.92 -7.63 -18.70
CA THR A 233 -2.61 -7.67 -17.27
C THR A 233 -1.34 -8.46 -17.02
N LEU A 234 -0.38 -7.86 -16.31
CA LEU A 234 0.76 -8.60 -15.77
C LEU A 234 0.29 -9.29 -14.49
N VAL A 235 0.37 -10.62 -14.46
CA VAL A 235 0.10 -11.43 -13.29
C VAL A 235 1.43 -11.90 -12.71
N VAL A 236 1.63 -11.69 -11.41
CA VAL A 236 2.86 -12.05 -10.72
C VAL A 236 2.54 -12.97 -9.55
N HIS A 237 3.19 -14.12 -9.49
CA HIS A 237 3.14 -15.01 -8.35
C HIS A 237 4.48 -14.96 -7.61
N THR A 238 4.42 -14.78 -6.28
CA THR A 238 5.61 -14.72 -5.44
C THR A 238 5.46 -15.59 -4.22
N LYS A 239 6.49 -16.36 -3.93
CA LYS A 239 6.58 -17.20 -2.73
C LYS A 239 8.01 -17.21 -2.21
N ASN A 240 8.30 -18.06 -1.23
CA ASN A 240 9.65 -18.22 -0.66
C ASN A 240 10.20 -16.93 -0.03
N PHE A 241 9.34 -16.21 0.69
CA PHE A 241 9.77 -15.09 1.52
C PHE A 241 10.52 -15.58 2.76
N ARG A 242 11.49 -14.77 3.21
CA ARG A 242 12.02 -14.87 4.56
C ARG A 242 10.92 -14.57 5.58
N PRO A 243 10.78 -15.37 6.65
CA PRO A 243 9.74 -15.13 7.67
C PRO A 243 9.97 -13.81 8.43
N GLU A 244 11.19 -13.27 8.43
CA GLU A 244 11.53 -11.97 9.03
C GLU A 244 10.93 -10.77 8.27
N ILE A 245 10.32 -11.00 7.09
CA ILE A 245 9.58 -9.97 6.37
C ILE A 245 8.28 -9.57 7.08
N SER A 246 7.78 -10.37 8.04
CA SER A 246 6.58 -10.04 8.82
C SER A 246 6.72 -8.67 9.48
N HIS A 247 5.64 -7.89 9.50
CA HIS A 247 5.58 -6.61 10.20
C HIS A 247 4.14 -6.22 10.53
N PHE A 248 3.98 -5.05 11.16
CA PHE A 248 2.69 -4.60 11.69
C PHE A 248 1.56 -4.46 10.64
N ARG A 249 1.89 -4.17 9.36
CA ARG A 249 0.89 -4.05 8.28
C ARG A 249 0.55 -5.42 7.69
N LEU A 250 1.52 -6.31 7.55
CA LEU A 250 1.27 -7.68 7.08
C LEU A 250 2.02 -8.68 7.96
N ILE A 251 1.26 -9.32 8.85
CA ILE A 251 1.78 -10.43 9.65
C ILE A 251 1.84 -11.65 8.74
N SER A 252 2.99 -12.29 8.68
CA SER A 252 3.22 -13.41 7.76
C SER A 252 4.24 -14.42 8.29
N THR A 253 4.19 -15.63 7.74
CA THR A 253 5.13 -16.72 7.97
C THR A 253 5.92 -17.00 6.70
N ASP A 254 6.74 -18.06 6.72
CA ASP A 254 7.44 -18.55 5.53
C ASP A 254 6.52 -19.28 4.52
N GLN A 255 5.22 -19.41 4.84
CA GLN A 255 4.14 -19.88 3.96
C GLN A 255 3.44 -18.74 3.21
N LEU A 256 3.94 -17.50 3.31
CA LEU A 256 3.42 -16.38 2.56
C LEU A 256 3.55 -16.62 1.05
N GLU A 257 2.43 -16.49 0.34
CA GLU A 257 2.35 -16.42 -1.11
C GLU A 257 1.51 -15.21 -1.52
N LEU A 258 1.92 -14.55 -2.60
CA LEU A 258 1.27 -13.37 -3.16
C LEU A 258 0.93 -13.62 -4.63
N THR A 259 -0.29 -13.29 -5.01
CA THR A 259 -0.69 -13.18 -6.43
C THR A 259 -1.07 -11.74 -6.72
N GLU A 260 -0.29 -11.08 -7.55
CA GLU A 260 -0.46 -9.67 -7.89
C GLU A 260 -0.91 -9.51 -9.33
N ARG A 261 -1.66 -8.44 -9.58
CA ARG A 261 -2.13 -8.06 -10.92
C ARG A 261 -1.87 -6.59 -11.15
N PHE A 262 -1.26 -6.26 -12.28
CA PHE A 262 -1.00 -4.89 -12.73
C PHE A 262 -1.74 -4.65 -14.05
N GLU A 263 -2.65 -3.68 -14.06
CA GLU A 263 -3.47 -3.32 -15.21
C GLU A 263 -3.34 -1.82 -15.45
N ILE A 264 -2.87 -1.40 -16.63
CA ILE A 264 -2.82 0.02 -16.98
C ILE A 264 -4.24 0.48 -17.26
N VAL A 265 -4.73 1.46 -16.49
CA VAL A 265 -6.10 1.98 -16.61
C VAL A 265 -6.15 3.39 -17.17
N SER A 266 -5.05 4.14 -17.10
CA SER A 266 -4.87 5.41 -17.81
C SER A 266 -3.38 5.72 -18.03
N GLU A 267 -3.06 6.86 -18.64
CA GLU A 267 -1.68 7.34 -18.80
C GLU A 267 -0.94 7.46 -17.45
N ASP A 268 -1.67 7.79 -16.38
CA ASP A 268 -1.13 8.11 -15.06
C ASP A 268 -1.51 7.11 -13.96
N GLU A 269 -2.25 6.05 -14.31
CA GLU A 269 -2.77 5.09 -13.33
C GLU A 269 -2.54 3.64 -13.75
N ILE A 270 -1.93 2.87 -12.84
CA ILE A 270 -1.96 1.41 -12.86
C ILE A 270 -2.89 0.95 -11.74
N PHE A 271 -3.93 0.20 -12.09
CA PHE A 271 -4.67 -0.58 -11.12
C PHE A 271 -3.81 -1.75 -10.65
N TYR A 272 -3.61 -1.83 -9.34
CA TYR A 272 -2.90 -2.91 -8.70
C TYR A 272 -3.82 -3.66 -7.74
N SER A 273 -3.82 -4.99 -7.83
CA SER A 273 -4.41 -5.83 -6.79
C SER A 273 -3.44 -6.91 -6.34
N VAL A 274 -3.54 -7.29 -5.08
CA VAL A 274 -2.78 -8.40 -4.50
C VAL A 274 -3.68 -9.27 -3.66
N THR A 275 -3.69 -10.55 -3.99
CA THR A 275 -4.27 -11.59 -3.14
C THR A 275 -3.15 -12.18 -2.29
N VAL A 276 -3.33 -12.09 -0.98
CA VAL A 276 -2.38 -12.57 0.02
C VAL A 276 -2.87 -13.90 0.57
N THR A 277 -1.99 -14.90 0.58
CA THR A 277 -2.26 -16.21 1.17
C THR A 277 -1.19 -16.54 2.20
N ASP A 278 -1.61 -16.77 3.44
CA ASP A 278 -0.80 -17.42 4.46
C ASP A 278 -1.75 -18.26 5.34
N PRO A 279 -1.76 -19.60 5.17
CA PRO A 279 -2.72 -20.46 5.86
C PRO A 279 -2.47 -20.60 7.37
N LEU A 280 -1.29 -20.18 7.86
CA LEU A 280 -0.98 -20.16 9.29
C LEU A 280 -1.47 -18.87 9.94
N VAL A 281 -1.54 -17.75 9.21
CA VAL A 281 -1.97 -16.46 9.76
C VAL A 281 -3.46 -16.18 9.50
N TYR A 282 -3.97 -16.55 8.34
CA TYR A 282 -5.30 -16.16 7.87
C TYR A 282 -6.24 -17.35 7.71
N THR A 283 -7.54 -17.14 7.95
CA THR A 283 -8.58 -18.17 7.79
C THR A 283 -8.94 -18.41 6.32
N GLN A 284 -8.67 -17.42 5.46
CA GLN A 284 -8.83 -17.46 4.01
C GLN A 284 -7.85 -16.46 3.38
N PRO A 285 -7.53 -16.57 2.07
CA PRO A 285 -6.89 -15.48 1.35
C PRO A 285 -7.69 -14.19 1.46
N PHE A 286 -7.01 -13.06 1.38
CA PHE A 286 -7.64 -11.74 1.31
C PHE A 286 -7.03 -10.94 0.17
N THR A 287 -7.77 -9.96 -0.35
CA THR A 287 -7.34 -9.14 -1.48
C THR A 287 -7.31 -7.67 -1.11
N GLU A 288 -6.19 -7.02 -1.43
CA GLU A 288 -6.02 -5.58 -1.38
C GLU A 288 -6.05 -4.98 -2.79
N GLU A 289 -6.61 -3.78 -2.91
CA GLU A 289 -6.61 -2.98 -4.14
C GLU A 289 -5.91 -1.64 -3.89
N LEU A 290 -5.11 -1.19 -4.85
CA LEU A 290 -4.44 0.11 -4.88
C LEU A 290 -4.48 0.68 -6.30
N THR A 291 -4.22 1.98 -6.39
CA THR A 291 -3.89 2.65 -7.64
C THR A 291 -2.47 3.16 -7.52
N LEU A 292 -1.61 2.76 -8.45
CA LEU A 292 -0.25 3.27 -8.56
C LEU A 292 -0.30 4.49 -9.48
N MET A 293 0.09 5.64 -8.94
CA MET A 293 0.01 6.93 -9.60
C MET A 293 1.36 7.28 -10.21
N ARG A 294 1.38 7.75 -11.46
CA ARG A 294 2.60 8.20 -12.11
C ARG A 294 3.12 9.47 -11.43
N ARG A 295 4.43 9.54 -11.20
CA ARG A 295 5.08 10.76 -10.70
C ARG A 295 5.09 11.85 -11.77
N ALA A 296 4.97 13.10 -11.36
CA ALA A 296 4.93 14.22 -12.27
C ALA A 296 6.25 14.36 -13.04
N PRO A 297 6.23 14.88 -14.28
CA PRO A 297 7.44 15.10 -15.05
C PRO A 297 8.47 15.93 -14.27
N GLY A 298 9.71 15.44 -14.20
CA GLY A 298 10.81 16.09 -13.48
C GLY A 298 10.94 15.70 -12.01
N GLU A 299 9.97 14.99 -11.44
CA GLU A 299 10.16 14.33 -10.15
C GLU A 299 11.10 13.14 -10.30
N MET A 300 11.93 12.91 -9.29
CA MET A 300 12.94 11.87 -9.27
C MET A 300 12.80 11.04 -8.00
N MET A 301 13.33 9.83 -8.05
CA MET A 301 13.61 9.05 -6.85
C MET A 301 14.86 9.60 -6.17
N TYR A 302 14.81 9.77 -4.87
CA TYR A 302 15.94 10.27 -4.08
C TYR A 302 16.66 9.13 -3.37
N GLU A 303 17.90 9.40 -2.95
CA GLU A 303 18.65 8.47 -2.11
C GLU A 303 17.95 8.28 -0.76
N TYR A 304 17.78 7.03 -0.35
CA TYR A 304 17.30 6.66 0.98
C TYR A 304 18.41 6.09 1.86
N SER A 305 18.91 6.89 2.79
CA SER A 305 20.02 6.52 3.68
C SER A 305 19.54 6.04 5.06
N CYS A 306 18.87 4.89 5.12
CA CYS A 306 18.31 4.33 6.37
C CYS A 306 19.34 4.14 7.50
N HIS A 307 20.60 3.86 7.15
CA HIS A 307 21.66 3.62 8.14
C HIS A 307 22.35 4.90 8.61
N GLU A 308 22.29 5.99 7.83
CA GLU A 308 22.98 7.23 8.18
C GLU A 308 22.25 7.94 9.31
N GLY A 309 22.89 8.04 10.49
CA GLY A 309 22.27 8.62 11.67
C GLY A 309 21.22 7.74 12.35
N ASN A 310 21.14 6.45 12.01
CA ASN A 310 20.27 5.51 12.72
C ASN A 310 20.90 5.10 14.07
N TYR A 311 20.67 5.92 15.08
CA TYR A 311 20.99 5.63 16.48
C TYR A 311 19.84 4.92 17.20
N GLY A 312 18.68 4.77 16.54
CA GLY A 312 17.47 4.24 17.13
C GLY A 312 17.68 2.83 17.66
N LEU A 313 18.29 1.95 16.86
CA LEU A 313 18.53 0.57 17.28
C LEU A 313 19.48 0.48 18.50
N GLU A 314 20.58 1.23 18.50
CA GLU A 314 21.50 1.27 19.64
C GLU A 314 20.80 1.82 20.89
N GLY A 315 20.10 2.95 20.78
CA GLY A 315 19.40 3.59 21.89
C GLY A 315 18.31 2.71 22.48
N ILE A 316 17.53 2.04 21.63
CA ILE A 316 16.51 1.06 22.03
C ILE A 316 17.13 -0.09 22.82
N LEU A 317 18.19 -0.71 22.29
CA LEU A 317 18.82 -1.86 22.94
C LEU A 317 19.51 -1.44 24.24
N ALA A 318 20.15 -0.27 24.27
CA ALA A 318 20.73 0.31 25.48
C ALA A 318 19.66 0.60 26.55
N GLY A 319 18.51 1.13 26.15
CA GLY A 319 17.35 1.32 27.04
C GLY A 319 16.87 0.01 27.66
N ALA A 320 16.71 -1.04 26.85
CA ALA A 320 16.33 -2.35 27.36
C ALA A 320 17.36 -2.94 28.33
N ARG A 321 18.68 -2.82 28.04
CA ARG A 321 19.73 -3.25 28.99
C ARG A 321 19.70 -2.44 30.28
N ARG A 322 19.29 -1.17 30.22
CA ARG A 322 19.13 -0.33 31.40
C ARG A 322 17.96 -0.80 32.27
N GLU A 323 16.81 -1.12 31.67
CA GLU A 323 15.66 -1.67 32.38
C GLU A 323 15.99 -3.00 33.08
N GLU A 324 16.72 -3.89 32.40
CA GLU A 324 17.21 -5.14 33.00
C GLU A 324 18.14 -4.90 34.19
N TRP A 325 18.98 -3.87 34.13
CA TRP A 325 19.86 -3.49 35.23
C TRP A 325 19.06 -3.01 36.43
N ASP A 326 18.10 -2.11 36.20
CA ASP A 326 17.28 -1.51 37.25
C ASP A 326 16.38 -2.57 37.93
N ALA A 327 15.86 -3.55 37.18
CA ALA A 327 15.07 -4.66 37.73
C ALA A 327 15.88 -5.64 38.61
N ARG A 328 17.21 -5.60 38.56
CA ARG A 328 18.09 -6.44 39.40
C ARG A 328 18.51 -5.77 40.72
N GLN A 329 18.23 -4.47 40.89
CA GLN A 329 18.54 -3.72 42.11
C GLN A 329 17.45 -3.90 43.17
#